data_AF-C5KVF3-F1
#
_entry.id   AF-C5KVF3-F1
#
_cell.length_a   1.000
_cell.length_b   1.000
_cell.length_c   1.000
_cell.angle_alpha   90.00
_cell.angle_beta   90.00
_cell.angle_gamma   90.00
#
_symmetry.space_group_name_H-M   'P 1'
#
loop_
_entity.id
_entity.type
_entity.pdbx_description
1 polymer ?
#
loop_
_entity_poly.entity_id
_entity_poly.type
_entity_poly.pdbx_seq_one_letter_code
_entity_poly.pdbx_strand_id
1 'polypeptide(L)'
;MLKEALSDFRFVAALSAVIHVCLIAYGHWQDTHLRVKYTDIDYMVYTDAARAVYSGGSPFERHTYRYTPLLAWLLVPNISVHITFGKVLFSLCDMAIGFMLYRMLKDAGKSPSTASKLSATWLLSPITLNVSTRGNADSLICLMVVATLYHIQRGEWIRSALWFGLSVHMKIFPVIYAIPLVMYLNPDFLAFSRVDLLKAIKLNSKQ
;
A
#
# COMPACT_ATOMS: atom_id res chain seq x y z
N MET A 1 7.42 -25.48 -18.18
CA MET A 1 7.51 -24.09 -18.69
C MET A 1 6.97 -23.02 -17.73
N LEU A 2 5.66 -22.71 -17.65
CA LEU A 2 5.20 -21.55 -16.85
C LEU A 2 5.50 -21.68 -15.34
N LYS A 3 5.29 -22.87 -14.76
CA LYS A 3 5.60 -23.14 -13.35
C LYS A 3 7.10 -23.04 -13.01
N GLU A 4 7.96 -23.30 -13.99
CA GLU A 4 9.42 -23.18 -13.85
C GLU A 4 9.84 -21.73 -13.98
N ALA A 5 9.27 -20.99 -14.94
CA ALA A 5 9.52 -19.55 -15.08
C ALA A 5 9.11 -18.77 -13.82
N LEU A 6 7.97 -19.11 -13.21
CA LEU A 6 7.51 -18.51 -11.95
C LEU A 6 8.38 -18.88 -10.73
N SER A 7 9.30 -19.84 -10.85
CA SER A 7 10.22 -20.18 -9.76
C SER A 7 11.39 -19.20 -9.61
N ASP A 8 11.69 -18.43 -10.65
CA ASP A 8 12.69 -17.37 -10.60
C ASP A 8 12.03 -16.01 -10.32
N PHE A 9 12.33 -15.45 -9.15
CA PHE A 9 11.79 -14.16 -8.73
C PHE A 9 12.22 -13.02 -9.66
N ARG A 10 13.43 -13.08 -10.25
CA ARG A 10 13.90 -12.03 -11.16
C ARG A 10 13.06 -11.99 -12.42
N PHE A 11 12.74 -13.16 -12.97
CA PHE A 11 11.83 -13.29 -14.09
C PHE A 11 10.44 -12.74 -13.74
N VAL A 12 9.86 -13.14 -12.60
CA VAL A 12 8.54 -12.67 -12.17
C VAL A 12 8.50 -11.14 -12.00
N ALA A 13 9.52 -10.57 -11.37
CA ALA A 13 9.63 -9.12 -11.17
C ALA A 13 9.79 -8.37 -12.50
N ALA A 14 10.63 -8.87 -13.41
CA ALA A 14 10.80 -8.29 -14.74
C ALA A 14 9.51 -8.35 -15.56
N LEU A 15 8.82 -9.50 -15.54
CA LEU A 15 7.53 -9.67 -16.20
C LEU A 15 6.48 -8.70 -15.65
N SER A 16 6.39 -8.59 -14.32
CA SER A 16 5.50 -7.63 -13.67
C SER A 16 5.83 -6.18 -14.08
N ALA A 17 7.10 -5.80 -14.14
CA ALA A 17 7.52 -4.47 -14.59
C ALA A 17 7.08 -4.18 -16.03
N VAL A 18 7.30 -5.13 -16.94
CA VAL A 18 6.86 -5.00 -18.35
C VAL A 18 5.35 -4.84 -18.43
N ILE A 19 4.58 -5.66 -17.69
CA ILE A 19 3.12 -5.55 -17.67
C ILE A 19 2.68 -4.18 -17.15
N HIS A 20 3.27 -3.67 -16.06
CA HIS A 20 2.96 -2.33 -15.56
C HIS A 20 3.23 -1.24 -16.60
N VAL A 21 4.38 -1.26 -17.27
CA VAL A 21 4.73 -0.30 -18.33
C VAL A 21 3.72 -0.39 -19.49
N CYS A 22 3.41 -1.60 -19.96
CA CYS A 22 2.44 -1.82 -21.01
C CYS A 22 1.04 -1.32 -20.62
N LEU A 23 0.59 -1.57 -19.39
CA LEU A 23 -0.72 -1.12 -18.90
C LEU A 23 -0.79 0.40 -18.73
N ILE A 24 0.29 1.05 -18.28
CA ILE A 24 0.35 2.52 -18.20
C ILE A 24 0.28 3.13 -19.61
N ALA A 25 1.04 2.59 -20.56
CA ALA A 25 1.04 3.04 -21.94
C ALA A 25 -0.33 2.81 -22.61
N TYR A 26 -0.90 1.62 -22.43
CA TYR A 26 -2.24 1.29 -22.90
C TYR A 26 -3.29 2.21 -22.26
N GLY A 27 -3.19 2.47 -20.95
CA GLY A 27 -4.10 3.35 -20.24
C GLY A 27 -4.08 4.77 -20.80
N HIS A 28 -2.90 5.31 -21.13
CA HIS A 28 -2.79 6.61 -21.79
C HIS A 28 -3.43 6.62 -23.19
N TRP A 29 -3.21 5.56 -23.97
CA TRP A 29 -3.86 5.40 -25.27
C TRP A 29 -5.39 5.30 -25.13
N GLN A 30 -5.89 4.48 -24.21
CA GLN A 30 -7.32 4.32 -23.94
C GLN A 30 -7.95 5.64 -23.51
N ASP A 31 -7.29 6.39 -22.61
CA ASP A 31 -7.80 7.67 -22.12
C ASP A 31 -7.90 8.74 -23.21
N THR A 32 -7.11 8.64 -24.27
CA THR A 32 -7.15 9.58 -25.40
C THR A 32 -8.13 9.16 -26.50
N HIS A 33 -8.36 7.87 -26.69
CA HIS A 33 -9.15 7.36 -27.81
C HIS A 33 -10.57 6.91 -27.44
N LEU A 34 -10.81 6.50 -26.19
CA LEU A 34 -12.09 5.93 -25.76
C LEU A 34 -12.85 6.87 -24.81
N ARG A 35 -14.19 6.72 -24.81
CA ARG A 35 -15.09 7.44 -23.89
C ARG A 35 -14.87 6.98 -22.44
N VAL A 36 -14.75 5.67 -22.23
CA VAL A 36 -14.53 5.09 -20.90
C VAL A 36 -13.04 5.14 -20.57
N LYS A 37 -12.71 5.87 -19.50
CA LYS A 37 -11.32 6.11 -19.08
C LYS A 37 -10.74 4.92 -18.32
N TYR A 38 -9.48 4.63 -18.65
CA TYR A 38 -8.65 3.72 -17.88
C TYR A 38 -8.19 4.39 -16.59
N THR A 39 -7.82 5.67 -16.61
CA THR A 39 -7.37 6.36 -15.38
C THR A 39 -8.45 6.36 -14.29
N ASP A 40 -8.04 6.09 -13.05
CA ASP A 40 -8.90 6.22 -11.89
C ASP A 40 -9.31 7.69 -11.69
N ILE A 41 -10.58 7.93 -11.34
CA ILE A 41 -11.08 9.28 -11.10
C ILE A 41 -10.33 9.95 -9.94
N ASP A 42 -9.93 9.18 -8.94
CA ASP A 42 -9.16 9.67 -7.80
C ASP A 42 -7.77 10.18 -8.26
N TYR A 43 -7.17 9.61 -9.31
CA TYR A 43 -5.89 10.08 -9.82
C TYR A 43 -5.96 11.52 -10.35
N MET A 44 -7.08 11.88 -10.97
CA MET A 44 -7.31 13.24 -11.42
C MET A 44 -7.53 14.19 -10.23
N VAL A 45 -8.23 13.73 -9.19
CA VAL A 45 -8.40 14.50 -7.94
C VAL A 45 -7.06 14.75 -7.26
N TYR A 46 -6.18 13.74 -7.21
CA TYR A 46 -4.82 13.91 -6.68
C TYR A 46 -4.00 14.90 -7.50
N THR A 47 -4.09 14.81 -8.83
CA THR A 47 -3.34 15.66 -9.76
C THR A 47 -3.81 17.12 -9.69
N ASP A 48 -5.11 17.36 -9.53
CA ASP A 48 -5.65 18.71 -9.35
C ASP A 48 -5.20 19.32 -8.02
N ALA A 49 -5.20 18.54 -6.93
CA ALA A 49 -4.69 19.01 -5.64
C ALA A 49 -3.17 19.26 -5.68
N ALA A 50 -2.40 18.41 -6.38
CA ALA A 50 -0.98 18.62 -6.63
C ALA A 50 -0.72 19.90 -7.43
N ARG A 51 -1.61 20.26 -8.36
CA ARG A 51 -1.54 21.53 -9.11
C ARG A 51 -1.79 22.75 -8.23
N ALA A 52 -2.74 22.67 -7.31
CA ALA A 52 -2.98 23.74 -6.33
C ALA A 52 -1.73 23.96 -5.47
N VAL A 53 -1.16 22.88 -4.93
CA VAL A 53 0.10 22.91 -4.17
C VAL A 53 1.26 23.47 -4.98
N TYR A 54 1.44 23.04 -6.24
CA TYR A 54 2.49 23.53 -7.13
C TYR A 54 2.37 25.04 -7.40
N SER A 55 1.15 25.58 -7.36
CA SER A 55 0.86 27.01 -7.55
C SER A 55 0.96 27.82 -6.26
N GLY A 56 1.38 27.21 -5.14
CA GLY A 56 1.48 27.85 -3.83
C GLY A 56 0.16 27.89 -3.03
N GLY A 57 -0.89 27.25 -3.53
CA GLY A 57 -2.19 27.14 -2.88
C GLY A 57 -2.32 25.91 -1.98
N SER A 58 -3.51 25.75 -1.40
CA SER A 58 -3.85 24.59 -0.57
C SER A 58 -4.38 23.43 -1.43
N PRO A 59 -3.99 22.16 -1.17
CA PRO A 59 -4.55 21.01 -1.88
C PRO A 59 -6.07 20.87 -1.69
N PHE A 60 -6.61 21.45 -0.62
CA PHE A 60 -8.04 21.44 -0.30
C PHE A 60 -8.87 22.47 -1.08
N GLU A 61 -8.22 23.34 -1.87
CA GLU A 61 -8.94 24.18 -2.85
C GLU A 61 -9.64 23.31 -3.90
N ARG A 62 -9.16 22.08 -4.12
CA ARG A 62 -9.92 21.05 -4.82
C ARG A 62 -11.02 20.50 -3.91
N HIS A 63 -12.27 20.90 -4.14
CA HIS A 63 -13.43 20.51 -3.30
C HIS A 63 -13.61 19.01 -3.04
N THR A 64 -13.23 18.13 -3.98
CA THR A 64 -13.37 16.68 -3.81
C THR A 64 -12.12 16.00 -3.23
N TYR A 65 -11.10 16.77 -2.86
CA TYR A 65 -9.86 16.25 -2.27
C TYR A 65 -10.05 15.96 -0.78
N ARG A 66 -10.06 14.66 -0.45
CA ARG A 66 -10.29 14.14 0.92
C ARG A 66 -9.10 13.34 1.47
N TYR A 67 -7.94 13.49 0.84
CA TYR A 67 -6.73 12.74 1.14
C TYR A 67 -5.75 13.62 1.92
N THR A 68 -4.72 13.02 2.49
CA THR A 68 -3.70 13.78 3.23
C THR A 68 -2.96 14.75 2.30
N PRO A 69 -2.67 16.00 2.71
CA PRO A 69 -1.85 16.94 1.94
C PRO A 69 -0.54 16.35 1.44
N LEU A 70 0.05 15.42 2.21
CA LEU A 70 1.29 14.75 1.86
C LEU A 70 1.20 14.02 0.51
N LEU A 71 0.04 13.46 0.17
CA LEU A 71 -0.16 12.79 -1.12
C LEU A 71 -0.17 13.80 -2.29
N ALA A 72 -0.75 14.99 -2.10
CA ALA A 72 -0.72 16.04 -3.11
C ALA A 72 0.73 16.52 -3.35
N TRP A 73 1.49 16.75 -2.27
CA TRP A 73 2.91 17.11 -2.35
C TRP A 73 3.75 16.04 -3.06
N LEU A 74 3.53 14.77 -2.72
CA LEU A 74 4.21 13.63 -3.34
C LEU A 74 3.96 13.55 -4.86
N LEU A 75 2.79 14.02 -5.32
CA LEU A 75 2.37 13.99 -6.71
C LEU A 75 2.58 15.31 -7.47
N VAL A 76 3.24 16.31 -6.89
CA VAL A 76 3.67 17.52 -7.61
C VAL A 76 4.40 17.21 -8.93
N PRO A 77 5.25 16.17 -9.04
CA PRO A 77 5.86 15.83 -10.32
C PRO A 77 4.89 15.39 -11.43
N ASN A 78 3.61 15.12 -11.12
CA ASN A 78 2.58 14.99 -12.16
C ASN A 78 2.43 16.27 -12.99
N ILE A 79 2.73 17.42 -12.40
CA ILE A 79 2.63 18.74 -13.03
C ILE A 79 3.97 19.19 -13.59
N SER A 80 5.05 19.03 -12.84
CA SER A 80 6.37 19.55 -13.23
C SER A 80 7.19 18.61 -14.13
N VAL A 81 6.89 17.31 -14.15
CA VAL A 81 7.61 16.31 -14.97
C VAL A 81 6.71 15.69 -16.02
N HIS A 82 5.71 14.91 -15.61
CA HIS A 82 4.77 14.27 -16.52
C HIS A 82 3.55 13.72 -15.78
N ILE A 83 2.36 13.81 -16.38
CA ILE A 83 1.10 13.38 -15.75
C ILE A 83 1.06 11.90 -15.35
N THR A 84 1.92 11.05 -15.91
CA THR A 84 2.00 9.62 -15.55
C THR A 84 2.92 9.32 -14.37
N PHE A 85 3.62 10.31 -13.83
CA PHE A 85 4.58 10.11 -12.73
C PHE A 85 3.97 9.32 -11.57
N GLY A 86 2.79 9.71 -11.09
CA GLY A 86 2.11 9.04 -10.00
C GLY A 86 1.74 7.59 -10.32
N LYS A 87 1.32 7.29 -11.55
CA LYS A 87 1.07 5.90 -11.99
C LYS A 87 2.34 5.05 -11.91
N VAL A 88 3.47 5.61 -12.32
CA VAL A 88 4.78 4.94 -12.20
C VAL A 88 5.14 4.75 -10.73
N LEU A 89 5.00 5.77 -9.90
CA LEU A 89 5.25 5.70 -8.45
C LEU A 89 4.42 4.61 -7.77
N PHE A 90 3.11 4.54 -8.04
CA PHE A 90 2.23 3.54 -7.45
C PHE A 90 2.53 2.13 -7.97
N SER A 91 2.90 2.00 -9.24
CA SER A 91 3.38 0.72 -9.80
C SER A 91 4.68 0.25 -9.16
N LEU A 92 5.62 1.18 -8.88
CA LEU A 92 6.84 0.86 -8.15
C LEU A 92 6.53 0.44 -6.70
N CYS A 93 5.53 1.05 -6.06
CA CYS A 93 5.06 0.63 -4.74
C CYS A 93 4.47 -0.78 -4.78
N ASP A 94 3.68 -1.11 -5.80
CA ASP A 94 3.14 -2.46 -6.00
C ASP A 94 4.25 -3.52 -6.17
N MET A 95 5.25 -3.20 -6.98
CA MET A 95 6.43 -4.06 -7.14
C MET A 95 7.23 -4.22 -5.86
N ALA A 96 7.39 -3.13 -5.08
CA ALA A 96 8.06 -3.16 -3.80
C ALA A 96 7.33 -4.05 -2.79
N ILE A 97 5.99 -4.06 -2.78
CA ILE A 97 5.19 -4.99 -1.97
C ILE A 97 5.55 -6.43 -2.34
N GLY A 98 5.51 -6.79 -3.63
CA GLY A 98 5.85 -8.14 -4.07
C GLY A 98 7.27 -8.57 -3.67
N PHE A 99 8.23 -7.66 -3.75
CA PHE A 99 9.60 -7.90 -3.28
C PHE A 99 9.67 -8.11 -1.76
N MET A 100 8.98 -7.28 -0.97
CA MET A 100 8.93 -7.44 0.49
C MET A 100 8.28 -8.76 0.89
N LEU A 101 7.17 -9.14 0.25
CA LEU A 101 6.53 -10.44 0.45
C LEU A 101 7.49 -11.60 0.13
N TYR A 102 8.23 -11.53 -0.98
CA TYR A 102 9.26 -12.52 -1.30
C TYR A 102 10.33 -12.62 -0.20
N ARG A 103 10.81 -11.50 0.32
CA ARG A 103 11.77 -11.45 1.42
C ARG A 103 11.19 -12.04 2.72
N MET A 104 9.97 -11.68 3.09
CA MET A 104 9.27 -12.22 4.28
C MET A 104 9.15 -13.75 4.20
N LEU A 105 8.79 -14.28 3.03
CA LEU A 105 8.67 -15.73 2.81
C LEU A 105 10.02 -16.44 2.92
N LYS A 106 11.10 -15.83 2.43
CA LYS A 106 12.46 -16.35 2.61
C LYS A 106 12.90 -16.32 4.06
N ASP A 107 12.65 -15.22 4.76
CA ASP A 107 12.97 -15.07 6.19
C ASP A 107 12.16 -16.09 7.03
N ALA A 108 10.99 -16.52 6.56
CA ALA A 108 10.18 -17.60 7.12
C ALA A 108 10.61 -19.02 6.69
N GLY A 109 11.78 -19.17 6.06
CA GLY A 109 12.36 -20.48 5.69
C GLY A 109 11.76 -21.14 4.44
N LYS A 110 10.95 -20.43 3.64
CA LYS A 110 10.43 -20.99 2.38
C LYS A 110 11.54 -21.07 1.33
N SER A 111 11.50 -22.13 0.51
CA SER A 111 12.42 -22.27 -0.61
C SER A 111 12.30 -21.08 -1.58
N PRO A 112 13.38 -20.66 -2.26
CA PRO A 112 13.33 -19.54 -3.22
C PRO A 112 12.25 -19.70 -4.29
N SER A 113 12.05 -20.94 -4.77
CA SER A 113 11.01 -21.28 -5.76
C SER A 113 9.60 -21.09 -5.20
N THR A 114 9.35 -21.55 -3.98
CA THR A 114 8.04 -21.38 -3.31
C THR A 114 7.78 -19.91 -3.01
N ALA A 115 8.77 -19.19 -2.48
CA ALA A 115 8.66 -17.77 -2.20
C ALA A 115 8.36 -16.96 -3.46
N SER A 116 9.05 -17.27 -4.57
CA SER A 116 8.81 -16.65 -5.88
C SER A 116 7.37 -16.86 -6.34
N LYS A 117 6.90 -18.11 -6.37
CA LYS A 117 5.54 -18.46 -6.81
C LYS A 117 4.45 -17.80 -5.96
N LEU A 118 4.65 -17.72 -4.64
CA LEU A 118 3.71 -17.04 -3.75
C LEU A 118 3.76 -15.52 -3.93
N SER A 119 4.94 -14.91 -4.11
CA SER A 119 5.02 -13.48 -4.42
C SER A 119 4.44 -13.12 -5.81
N ALA A 120 4.48 -14.07 -6.75
CA ALA A 120 3.89 -13.90 -8.08
C ALA A 120 2.37 -13.72 -8.03
N THR A 121 1.68 -14.27 -7.01
CA THR A 121 0.23 -14.06 -6.87
C THR A 121 -0.11 -12.61 -6.57
N TRP A 122 0.79 -11.85 -5.95
CA TRP A 122 0.66 -10.39 -5.82
C TRP A 122 1.10 -9.68 -7.10
N LEU A 123 2.34 -9.93 -7.55
CA LEU A 123 2.99 -9.18 -8.64
C LEU A 123 2.30 -9.32 -10.01
N LEU A 124 1.57 -10.42 -10.22
CA LEU A 124 0.87 -10.73 -11.45
C LEU A 124 -0.66 -10.78 -11.26
N SER A 125 -1.17 -10.33 -10.12
CA SER A 125 -2.62 -10.25 -9.91
C SER A 125 -3.22 -9.17 -10.79
N PRO A 126 -4.28 -9.47 -11.56
CA PRO A 126 -4.93 -8.47 -12.41
C PRO A 126 -5.54 -7.32 -11.60
N ILE A 127 -5.86 -7.55 -10.32
CA ILE A 127 -6.44 -6.51 -9.46
C ILE A 127 -5.35 -5.51 -9.05
N THR A 128 -4.23 -5.98 -8.52
CA THR A 128 -3.14 -5.11 -8.02
C THR A 128 -2.50 -4.34 -9.17
N LEU A 129 -2.22 -5.04 -10.28
CA LEU A 129 -1.74 -4.44 -11.52
C LEU A 129 -2.65 -3.31 -11.98
N ASN A 130 -3.97 -3.53 -12.03
CA ASN A 130 -4.90 -2.53 -12.53
C ASN A 130 -5.06 -1.35 -11.54
N VAL A 131 -5.12 -1.62 -10.23
CA VAL A 131 -5.22 -0.56 -9.21
C VAL A 131 -4.03 0.41 -9.30
N SER A 132 -2.80 -0.12 -9.38
CA SER A 132 -1.59 0.70 -9.40
C SER A 132 -1.44 1.49 -10.72
N THR A 133 -1.64 0.84 -11.87
CA THR A 133 -1.45 1.47 -13.20
C THR A 133 -2.56 2.45 -13.58
N ARG A 134 -3.77 2.30 -13.02
CA ARG A 134 -4.85 3.30 -13.15
C ARG A 134 -4.55 4.58 -12.37
N GLY A 135 -3.56 4.56 -11.47
CA GLY A 135 -3.15 5.73 -10.68
C GLY A 135 -3.77 5.77 -9.28
N ASN A 136 -4.25 4.65 -8.74
CA ASN A 136 -4.77 4.64 -7.39
C ASN A 136 -3.61 4.58 -6.37
N ALA A 137 -3.68 5.41 -5.32
CA ALA A 137 -2.67 5.49 -4.28
C ALA A 137 -2.69 4.29 -3.32
N ASP A 138 -3.66 3.37 -3.40
CA ASP A 138 -3.80 2.24 -2.49
C ASP A 138 -2.54 1.35 -2.43
N SER A 139 -1.78 1.21 -3.52
CA SER A 139 -0.49 0.50 -3.51
C SER A 139 0.54 1.15 -2.58
N LEU A 140 0.53 2.48 -2.43
CA LEU A 140 1.39 3.19 -1.47
C LEU A 140 0.98 2.87 -0.03
N ILE A 141 -0.32 2.87 0.27
CA ILE A 141 -0.83 2.53 1.61
C ILE A 141 -0.53 1.07 1.94
N CYS A 142 -0.79 0.15 1.00
CA CYS A 142 -0.50 -1.27 1.14
C CYS A 142 0.98 -1.53 1.38
N LEU A 143 1.88 -0.80 0.71
CA LEU A 143 3.32 -0.90 0.94
C LEU A 143 3.69 -0.57 2.39
N MET A 144 3.10 0.49 2.96
CA MET A 144 3.36 0.87 4.35
C MET A 144 2.84 -0.17 5.35
N VAL A 145 1.68 -0.78 5.07
CA VAL A 145 1.14 -1.88 5.88
C VAL A 145 2.04 -3.13 5.78
N VAL A 146 2.47 -3.50 4.58
CA VAL A 146 3.40 -4.64 4.40
C VAL A 146 4.76 -4.35 5.04
N ALA A 147 5.25 -3.11 4.99
CA ALA A 147 6.45 -2.69 5.69
C ALA A 147 6.31 -2.80 7.21
N THR A 148 5.14 -2.46 7.76
CA THR A 148 4.82 -2.68 9.18
C THR A 148 5.03 -4.15 9.57
N LEU A 149 4.47 -5.08 8.80
CA LEU A 149 4.57 -6.52 9.05
C LEU A 149 6.00 -7.06 8.83
N TYR A 150 6.67 -6.59 7.78
CA TYR A 150 8.05 -6.95 7.48
C TYR A 150 9.00 -6.62 8.62
N HIS A 151 8.87 -5.44 9.22
CA HIS A 151 9.68 -5.02 10.35
C HIS A 151 9.29 -5.74 11.66
N ILE A 152 8.00 -6.04 11.86
CA ILE A 152 7.56 -6.89 13.00
C ILE A 152 8.20 -8.27 12.94
N GLN A 153 8.19 -8.92 11.77
CA GLN A 153 8.78 -10.25 11.59
C GLN A 153 10.27 -10.29 11.96
N ARG A 154 10.96 -9.14 11.90
CA ARG A 154 12.39 -9.00 12.23
C ARG A 154 12.66 -8.41 13.62
N GLY A 155 11.62 -8.14 14.41
CA GLY A 155 11.77 -7.50 15.72
C GLY A 155 12.18 -6.03 15.67
N GLU A 156 12.04 -5.36 14.51
CA GLU A 156 12.40 -3.96 14.31
C GLU A 156 11.25 -3.03 14.69
N TRP A 157 10.90 -2.97 15.98
CA TRP A 157 9.67 -2.35 16.49
C TRP A 157 9.49 -0.89 16.13
N ILE A 158 10.54 -0.07 16.25
CA ILE A 158 10.47 1.38 15.97
C ILE A 158 10.13 1.60 14.49
N ARG A 159 10.80 0.89 13.58
CA ARG A 159 10.53 1.00 12.13
C ARG A 159 9.12 0.55 11.80
N SER A 160 8.67 -0.55 12.41
CA SER A 160 7.30 -1.01 12.24
C SER A 160 6.28 0.04 12.68
N ALA A 161 6.45 0.61 13.87
CA ALA A 161 5.55 1.64 14.40
C ALA A 161 5.51 2.89 13.51
N LEU A 162 6.66 3.32 12.97
CA LEU A 162 6.74 4.44 12.03
C LEU A 162 5.97 4.16 10.73
N TRP A 163 6.18 2.99 10.12
CA TRP A 163 5.44 2.60 8.91
C TRP A 163 3.95 2.46 9.16
N PHE A 164 3.55 1.91 10.31
CA PHE A 164 2.15 1.78 10.67
C PHE A 164 1.50 3.16 10.85
N GLY A 165 2.14 4.03 11.63
CA GLY A 165 1.69 5.40 11.83
C GLY A 165 1.56 6.14 10.50
N LEU A 166 2.55 6.03 9.62
CA LEU A 166 2.50 6.66 8.30
C LEU A 166 1.34 6.11 7.45
N SER A 167 1.07 4.80 7.49
CA SER A 167 -0.06 4.20 6.77
C SER A 167 -1.41 4.79 7.19
N VAL A 168 -1.62 4.99 8.51
CA VAL A 168 -2.84 5.57 9.08
C VAL A 168 -2.96 7.06 8.74
N HIS A 169 -1.84 7.79 8.70
CA HIS A 169 -1.83 9.21 8.30
C HIS A 169 -2.09 9.39 6.80
N MET A 170 -1.65 8.44 5.97
CA MET A 170 -1.92 8.48 4.52
C MET A 170 -3.39 8.23 4.21
N LYS A 171 -4.02 7.30 4.93
CA LYS A 171 -5.44 6.97 4.81
C LYS A 171 -5.88 6.40 6.16
N ILE A 172 -7.05 6.76 6.68
CA ILE A 172 -7.44 6.35 8.04
C ILE A 172 -7.65 4.83 8.18
N PHE A 173 -8.02 4.13 7.11
CA PHE A 173 -8.45 2.73 7.15
C PHE A 173 -7.47 1.70 7.74
N PRO A 174 -6.14 1.78 7.56
CA PRO A 174 -5.19 0.86 8.20
C PRO A 174 -5.25 0.85 9.73
N VAL A 175 -5.92 1.83 10.36
CA VAL A 175 -6.15 1.84 11.82
C VAL A 175 -6.82 0.56 12.30
N ILE A 176 -7.62 -0.11 11.46
CA ILE A 176 -8.26 -1.39 11.79
C ILE A 176 -7.25 -2.49 12.12
N TYR A 177 -6.02 -2.40 11.60
CA TYR A 177 -4.97 -3.36 11.90
C TYR A 177 -4.33 -3.15 13.28
N ALA A 178 -4.59 -2.04 13.96
CA ALA A 178 -4.03 -1.80 15.30
C ALA A 178 -4.43 -2.92 16.29
N ILE A 179 -5.69 -3.37 16.25
CA ILE A 179 -6.19 -4.42 17.14
C ILE A 179 -5.44 -5.75 16.91
N PRO A 180 -5.44 -6.36 15.70
CA PRO A 180 -4.74 -7.62 15.49
C PRO A 180 -3.22 -7.50 15.69
N LEU A 181 -2.61 -6.34 15.39
CA LEU A 181 -1.19 -6.12 15.67
C LEU A 181 -0.90 -6.13 17.17
N VAL A 182 -1.69 -5.43 17.97
CA VAL A 182 -1.51 -5.43 19.43
C VAL A 182 -1.77 -6.81 20.02
N MET A 183 -2.78 -7.54 19.54
CA MET A 183 -3.03 -8.92 19.97
C MET A 183 -1.89 -9.86 19.60
N TYR A 184 -1.28 -9.68 18.43
CA TYR A 184 -0.12 -10.46 18.02
C TYR A 184 1.11 -10.18 18.90
N LEU A 185 1.32 -8.91 19.27
CA LEU A 185 2.45 -8.50 20.10
C LEU A 185 2.25 -8.79 21.59
N ASN A 186 1.00 -8.82 22.04
CA ASN A 186 0.61 -9.12 23.42
C ASN A 186 -0.56 -10.13 23.40
N PRO A 187 -0.26 -11.44 23.48
CA PRO A 187 -1.29 -12.49 23.51
C PRO A 187 -2.30 -12.33 24.64
N ASP A 188 -1.91 -11.70 25.75
CA ASP A 188 -2.76 -11.43 26.91
C ASP A 188 -3.58 -10.14 26.78
N PHE A 189 -3.49 -9.42 25.66
CA PHE A 189 -4.18 -8.13 25.47
C PHE A 189 -5.70 -8.22 25.64
N LEU A 190 -6.32 -9.31 25.21
CA LEU A 190 -7.74 -9.59 25.42
C LEU A 190 -8.02 -10.52 26.60
N ALA A 191 -6.98 -10.92 27.34
CA ALA A 191 -7.14 -11.72 28.56
C ALA A 191 -7.66 -10.82 29.69
N PHE A 192 -8.91 -10.37 29.55
CA PHE A 192 -9.64 -9.75 30.62
C PHE A 192 -10.03 -10.84 31.62
N SER A 193 -9.24 -11.01 32.68
CA SER A 193 -9.51 -12.07 33.65
C SER A 193 -10.83 -11.77 34.37
N ARG A 194 -11.58 -12.82 34.76
CA ARG A 194 -12.76 -12.64 35.65
C ARG A 194 -12.39 -11.90 36.93
N VAL A 195 -11.14 -11.98 37.37
CA VAL A 195 -10.61 -11.28 38.54
C VAL A 195 -10.55 -9.77 38.30
N ASP A 196 -10.15 -9.34 37.10
CA ASP A 196 -10.10 -7.92 36.74
C ASP A 196 -11.51 -7.33 36.59
N LEU A 197 -12.46 -8.11 36.08
CA LEU A 197 -13.87 -7.75 35.99
C LEU A 197 -14.51 -7.60 37.39
N LEU A 198 -14.22 -8.53 38.30
CA LEU A 198 -14.68 -8.47 39.69
C LEU A 198 -14.03 -7.33 40.48
N LYS A 199 -12.76 -7.00 40.22
CA LYS A 199 -12.08 -5.82 40.80
C LYS A 199 -12.71 -4.52 40.30
N ALA A 200 -12.94 -4.40 39.00
CA ALA A 200 -13.58 -3.21 38.40
C ALA A 200 -15.00 -2.99 38.94
N ILE A 201 -15.80 -4.06 39.07
CA ILE A 201 -17.15 -3.98 39.65
C ILE A 201 -17.09 -3.60 41.14
N LYS A 202 -16.17 -4.17 41.93
CA LYS A 202 -16.00 -3.80 43.36
C LYS A 202 -15.49 -2.37 43.57
N LEU A 203 -14.74 -1.81 42.63
CA LEU A 203 -14.29 -0.42 42.67
C LEU A 203 -15.44 0.56 42.37
N ASN A 204 -16.35 0.20 41.46
CA ASN A 204 -17.54 1.01 41.17
C ASN A 204 -18.67 0.88 42.21
N SER A 205 -18.68 -0.18 43.04
CA SER A 205 -19.69 -0.34 44.10
C SER A 205 -19.32 0.34 45.42
N LYS A 206 -18.23 1.11 45.46
CA LYS A 206 -17.75 1.86 46.64
C LYS A 206 -17.86 3.39 46.48
N GLN A 207 -18.48 3.86 45.40
CA GLN A 207 -18.97 5.23 45.25
C GLN A 207 -20.48 5.26 45.53
#